data_AF-A0A6P3XA56-F1
#
_entry.id   AF-A0A6P3XA56-F1
#
_cell.length_a   1.000
_cell.length_b   1.000
_cell.length_c   1.000
_cell.angle_alpha   90.00
_cell.angle_beta   90.00
_cell.angle_gamma   90.00
#
_symmetry.space_group_name_H-M   'P 1'
#
loop_
_entity.id
_entity.type
_entity.pdbx_description
1 polymer ?
#
loop_
_entity_poly.entity_id
_entity_poly.type
_entity_poly.pdbx_seq_one_letter_code
_entity_poly.pdbx_strand_id
1 'polypeptide(L)'
;MCILQDFEAITPNLLARTIETVEDGGIIVFLLQSMNSLKQLYTMNMDVHQRFRTEAQQNIVCRFNERFLLSLASCNRCLVIDHHLNVLPISSHNLKIEPAHKSTILEEQSNLDSLKESLKDTQPVSAIINCCKTIDQAKAVLKFIECISEKTLRSTVSLTAARGRGKSAAFMAERLFRHARTTSP
;
A
#
# COMPACT_ATOMS: atom_id res chain seq x y z
N MET A 1 1.13 12.48 4.50
CA MET A 1 1.70 12.32 5.86
C MET A 1 0.64 11.71 6.76
N CYS A 2 0.99 10.74 7.60
CA CYS A 2 0.09 10.12 8.58
C CYS A 2 0.72 10.19 9.97
N ILE A 3 -0.02 10.66 10.97
CA ILE A 3 0.45 10.79 12.35
C ILE A 3 -0.42 9.90 13.23
N LEU A 4 0.21 9.01 13.98
CA LEU A 4 -0.44 8.07 14.90
C LEU A 4 -0.02 8.45 16.33
N GLN A 5 -0.95 9.05 17.08
CA GLN A 5 -0.67 9.63 18.39
C GLN A 5 -0.75 8.60 19.53
N ASP A 6 -1.79 7.76 19.53
CA ASP A 6 -2.04 6.79 20.60
C ASP A 6 -1.76 5.37 20.12
N PHE A 7 -0.52 4.91 20.33
CA PHE A 7 -0.13 3.57 19.90
C PHE A 7 -0.93 2.45 20.59
N GLU A 8 -1.38 2.64 21.84
CA GLU A 8 -2.13 1.64 22.61
C GLU A 8 -3.52 1.35 22.04
N ALA A 9 -4.17 2.37 21.48
CA ALA A 9 -5.53 2.29 20.95
C ALA A 9 -5.58 1.72 19.52
N ILE A 10 -4.44 1.64 18.84
CA ILE A 10 -4.38 1.22 17.44
C ILE A 10 -4.33 -0.30 17.35
N THR A 11 -5.29 -0.91 16.66
CA THR A 11 -5.20 -2.34 16.33
C THR A 11 -4.24 -2.57 15.14
N PRO A 12 -3.58 -3.74 15.05
CA PRO A 12 -2.71 -4.06 13.90
C PRO A 12 -3.41 -3.94 12.54
N ASN A 13 -4.71 -4.23 12.47
CA ASN A 13 -5.51 -4.04 11.26
C ASN A 13 -5.65 -2.56 10.90
N LEU A 14 -5.94 -1.69 11.87
CA LEU A 14 -6.04 -0.25 11.64
C LEU A 14 -4.68 0.35 11.26
N LEU A 15 -3.60 -0.15 11.88
CA LEU A 15 -2.24 0.18 11.51
C LEU A 15 -1.95 -0.14 10.03
N ALA A 16 -2.19 -1.38 9.60
CA ALA A 16 -1.99 -1.76 8.19
C ALA A 16 -2.84 -0.91 7.24
N ARG A 17 -4.08 -0.59 7.64
CA ARG A 17 -4.98 0.21 6.82
C ARG A 17 -4.54 1.66 6.66
N THR A 18 -4.02 2.27 7.72
CA THR A 18 -3.56 3.66 7.72
C THR A 18 -2.22 3.82 7.01
N ILE A 19 -1.33 2.84 7.14
CA ILE A 19 -0.06 2.80 6.41
C ILE A 19 -0.30 2.73 4.90
N GLU A 20 -1.24 1.88 4.46
CA GLU A 20 -1.53 1.70 3.02
C GLU A 20 -2.12 2.95 2.35
N THR A 21 -2.74 3.86 3.10
CA THR A 21 -3.29 5.12 2.55
C THR A 21 -2.25 6.22 2.37
N VAL A 22 -1.01 6.01 2.82
CA VAL A 22 0.06 6.98 2.63
C VAL A 22 0.65 6.78 1.24
N GLU A 23 0.51 7.80 0.40
CA GLU A 23 1.07 7.81 -0.95
C GLU A 23 2.61 7.85 -0.94
N ASP A 24 3.22 7.47 -2.06
CA ASP A 24 4.66 7.42 -2.23
C ASP A 24 5.33 8.77 -1.92
N GLY A 25 6.44 8.71 -1.18
CA GLY A 25 7.13 9.90 -0.66
C GLY A 25 6.50 10.49 0.61
N GLY A 26 5.38 9.94 1.09
CA GLY A 26 4.81 10.27 2.38
C GLY A 26 5.59 9.71 3.57
N ILE A 27 5.38 10.32 4.73
CA ILE A 27 5.97 9.91 6.01
C ILE A 27 4.86 9.45 6.96
N ILE A 28 5.14 8.37 7.70
CA ILE A 28 4.31 7.87 8.80
C ILE A 28 5.05 8.17 10.10
N VAL A 29 4.40 8.89 11.01
CA VAL A 29 4.97 9.31 12.29
C VAL A 29 4.21 8.62 13.42
N PHE A 30 4.91 7.84 14.23
CA PHE A 30 4.40 7.33 15.49
C PHE A 30 4.82 8.27 16.61
N LEU A 31 3.87 8.84 17.34
CA LEU A 31 4.16 9.49 18.60
C LEU A 31 4.04 8.45 19.69
N LEU A 32 5.10 8.34 20.48
CA LEU A 32 5.13 7.48 21.66
C LEU A 32 5.13 8.41 22.87
N GLN A 33 4.33 8.09 23.89
CA GLN A 33 4.41 8.80 25.16
C GLN A 33 5.82 8.71 25.73
N SER A 34 6.18 9.69 26.58
CA SER A 34 7.51 9.73 27.19
C SER A 34 7.78 8.44 27.96
N MET A 35 8.64 7.60 27.40
CA MET A 35 9.10 6.36 28.01
C MET A 35 10.55 6.51 28.42
N ASN A 36 10.90 5.99 29.59
CA ASN A 36 12.28 5.98 30.07
C ASN A 36 13.15 4.99 29.26
N SER A 37 12.53 4.01 28.60
CA SER A 37 13.20 3.07 27.72
C SER A 37 12.23 2.49 26.69
N LEU A 38 12.69 2.28 25.45
CA LEU A 38 11.95 1.53 24.41
C LEU A 38 11.57 0.11 24.86
N LYS A 39 12.26 -0.47 25.85
CA LYS A 39 11.88 -1.76 26.46
C LYS A 39 10.50 -1.72 27.13
N GLN A 40 10.05 -0.57 27.62
CA GLN A 40 8.72 -0.41 28.23
C GLN A 40 7.60 -0.63 27.21
N LEU A 41 7.87 -0.37 25.93
CA LEU A 41 6.93 -0.59 24.84
C LEU A 41 6.66 -2.09 24.60
N TYR A 42 7.64 -2.97 24.85
CA TYR A 42 7.46 -4.43 24.73
C TYR A 42 6.34 -4.97 25.63
N THR A 43 6.26 -4.43 26.84
CA THR A 43 5.30 -4.86 27.86
C THR A 43 4.04 -4.01 27.89
N MET A 44 3.92 -3.01 27.00
CA MET A 44 2.77 -2.11 26.93
C MET A 44 1.51 -2.90 26.55
N ASN A 45 0.41 -2.66 27.27
CA ASN A 45 -0.87 -3.31 26.98
C ASN A 45 -1.66 -2.43 26.00
N MET A 46 -1.89 -2.92 24.80
CA MET A 46 -2.84 -2.33 23.86
C MET A 46 -4.29 -2.62 24.26
N ASP A 47 -5.23 -1.76 23.84
CA ASP A 47 -6.67 -1.90 24.10
C ASP A 47 -7.24 -3.23 23.58
N VAL A 48 -6.67 -3.75 22.49
CA VAL A 48 -7.09 -5.04 21.93
C VAL A 48 -6.90 -6.19 22.92
N HIS A 49 -5.90 -6.11 23.80
CA HIS A 49 -5.63 -7.14 24.80
C HIS A 49 -6.72 -7.18 25.88
N GLN A 50 -7.38 -6.06 26.18
CA GLN A 50 -8.49 -6.05 27.14
C GLN A 50 -9.64 -6.97 26.69
N ARG A 51 -9.90 -7.06 25.38
CA ARG A 51 -10.95 -7.93 24.82
C ARG A 51 -10.64 -9.42 24.93
N PHE A 52 -9.36 -9.77 25.08
CA PHE A 52 -8.92 -11.16 25.20
C PHE A 52 -8.79 -11.59 26.68
N ARG A 53 -9.06 -10.71 27.65
CA ARG A 53 -9.09 -11.07 29.07
C ARG A 53 -10.44 -11.70 29.37
N THR A 54 -10.41 -12.96 29.81
CA THR A 54 -11.61 -13.66 30.28
C THR A 54 -11.36 -14.13 31.71
N GLU A 55 -12.44 -14.46 32.44
CA GLU A 55 -12.32 -14.99 33.81
C GLU A 55 -11.40 -16.22 33.88
N ALA A 56 -11.42 -17.06 32.84
CA ALA A 56 -10.58 -18.25 32.70
C ALA A 56 -9.13 -17.95 32.27
N GLN A 57 -8.86 -16.82 31.61
CA GLN A 57 -7.53 -16.45 31.11
C GLN A 57 -7.24 -14.97 31.38
N GLN A 58 -6.64 -14.70 32.54
CA GLN A 58 -6.26 -13.36 32.97
C GLN A 58 -4.90 -12.91 32.41
N ASN A 59 -3.98 -13.87 32.24
CA ASN A 59 -2.60 -13.59 31.83
C ASN A 59 -2.48 -13.56 30.31
N ILE A 60 -2.36 -12.35 29.75
CA ILE A 60 -2.13 -12.11 28.32
C ILE A 60 -0.70 -11.66 28.11
N VAL A 61 -0.03 -12.27 27.13
CA VAL A 61 1.33 -11.89 26.74
C VAL A 61 1.30 -11.05 25.46
N CYS A 62 1.80 -9.82 25.53
CA CYS A 62 1.79 -8.84 24.45
C CYS A 62 2.92 -9.07 23.43
N ARG A 63 2.82 -10.13 22.62
CA ARG A 63 3.86 -10.47 21.62
C ARG A 63 3.91 -9.54 20.41
N PHE A 64 2.85 -8.76 20.16
CA PHE A 64 2.79 -7.88 18.99
C PHE A 64 3.80 -6.74 19.09
N ASN A 65 3.85 -6.06 20.24
CA ASN A 65 4.70 -4.88 20.45
C ASN A 65 6.19 -5.20 20.32
N GLU A 66 6.60 -6.34 20.87
CA GLU A 66 7.98 -6.85 20.72
C GLU A 66 8.31 -7.08 19.24
N ARG A 67 7.46 -7.81 18.50
CA ARG A 67 7.68 -8.07 17.07
C ARG A 67 7.63 -6.80 16.23
N PHE A 68 6.76 -5.86 16.57
CA PHE A 68 6.63 -4.58 15.89
C PHE A 68 7.93 -3.77 16.02
N LEU A 69 8.44 -3.59 17.23
CA LEU A 69 9.69 -2.88 17.45
C LEU A 69 10.90 -3.57 16.80
N LEU A 70 10.98 -4.91 16.86
CA LEU A 70 12.02 -5.65 16.15
C LEU A 70 11.93 -5.46 14.63
N SER A 71 10.71 -5.35 14.08
CA SER A 71 10.50 -5.05 12.66
C SER A 71 10.90 -3.61 12.29
N LEU A 72 10.74 -2.65 13.21
CA LEU A 72 11.21 -1.28 13.01
C LEU A 72 12.74 -1.20 13.07
N ALA A 73 13.37 -1.94 13.99
CA ALA A 73 14.83 -2.01 14.09
C ALA A 73 15.46 -2.62 12.83
N SER A 74 14.82 -3.59 12.17
CA SER A 74 15.31 -4.15 10.90
C SER A 74 14.89 -3.35 9.66
N CYS A 75 14.03 -2.34 9.80
CA CYS A 75 13.56 -1.54 8.68
C CYS A 75 14.58 -0.48 8.28
N ASN A 76 15.06 -0.51 7.04
CA ASN A 76 16.03 0.47 6.53
C ASN A 76 15.46 1.88 6.34
N ARG A 77 14.12 2.02 6.34
CA ARG A 77 13.41 3.30 6.13
C ARG A 77 12.75 3.82 7.41
N CYS A 78 13.15 3.31 8.57
CA CYS A 78 12.64 3.76 9.86
C CYS A 78 13.71 4.58 10.59
N LEU A 79 13.29 5.69 11.20
CA LEU A 79 14.15 6.52 12.04
C LEU A 79 13.48 6.72 13.38
N VAL A 80 14.19 6.39 14.45
CA VAL A 80 13.68 6.50 15.82
C VAL A 80 14.38 7.70 16.47
N ILE A 81 13.58 8.67 16.89
CA ILE A 81 14.04 10.01 17.27
C ILE A 81 13.47 10.36 18.64
N ASP A 82 14.25 11.05 19.47
CA ASP A 82 13.77 11.60 20.74
C ASP A 82 13.05 12.95 20.56
N HIS A 83 12.59 13.52 21.67
CA HIS A 83 11.90 14.82 21.73
C HIS A 83 12.81 16.02 21.37
N HIS A 84 14.13 15.82 21.37
CA HIS A 84 15.13 16.82 21.00
C HIS A 84 15.64 16.64 19.55
N LEU A 85 15.00 15.76 18.78
CA LEU A 85 15.39 15.41 17.41
C LEU A 85 16.72 14.64 17.30
N ASN A 86 17.21 14.04 18.38
CA ASN A 86 18.37 13.16 18.33
C ASN A 86 17.96 11.77 17.86
N VAL A 87 18.77 11.20 16.98
CA VAL A 87 18.56 9.83 16.48
C VAL A 87 19.02 8.82 17.53
N LEU A 88 18.16 7.87 17.86
CA LEU A 88 18.46 6.81 18.80
C LEU A 88 19.29 5.68 18.14
N PRO A 89 20.20 5.02 18.88
CA PRO A 89 21.10 3.99 18.33
C PRO A 89 20.41 2.81 17.64
N ILE A 90 19.14 2.54 17.99
CA ILE A 90 18.33 1.47 17.39
C ILE A 90 18.15 1.62 15.87
N SER A 91 18.23 2.85 15.35
CA SER A 91 18.13 3.17 13.92
C SER A 91 19.44 3.72 13.34
N SER A 92 20.58 3.51 14.03
CA SER A 92 21.87 4.08 13.62
C SER A 92 22.39 3.56 12.28
N HIS A 93 22.02 2.35 11.88
CA HIS A 93 22.31 1.78 10.55
C HIS A 93 21.69 2.58 9.41
N ASN A 94 20.62 3.34 9.69
CA ASN A 94 19.90 4.14 8.71
C ASN A 94 20.41 5.59 8.62
N LEU A 95 21.52 5.94 9.27
CA LEU A 95 22.06 7.31 9.21
C LEU A 95 22.79 7.61 7.90
N LYS A 96 23.26 6.58 7.18
CA LYS A 96 23.89 6.72 5.86
C LYS A 96 22.84 6.70 4.77
N ILE A 97 22.06 7.77 4.65
CA ILE A 97 21.09 7.95 3.56
C ILE A 97 21.71 8.86 2.53
N GLU A 98 22.03 8.31 1.37
CA GLU A 98 22.34 9.10 0.19
C GLU A 98 21.04 9.41 -0.57
N PRO A 99 20.84 10.64 -1.04
CA PRO A 99 19.66 10.98 -1.83
C PRO A 99 19.69 10.19 -3.14
N ALA A 100 18.72 9.29 -3.33
CA ALA A 100 18.61 8.50 -4.55
C ALA A 100 18.27 9.38 -5.76
N HIS A 101 18.94 9.13 -6.89
CA HIS A 101 18.57 9.72 -8.18
C HIS A 101 17.30 9.06 -8.73
N LYS A 102 16.35 9.86 -9.24
CA LYS A 102 14.99 9.46 -9.67
C LYS A 102 14.90 8.56 -10.92
N SER A 103 15.96 7.88 -11.34
CA SER A 103 16.04 7.21 -12.65
C SER A 103 14.96 6.16 -12.88
N THR A 104 14.64 5.34 -11.89
CA THR A 104 13.72 4.19 -12.06
C THR A 104 12.27 4.59 -12.38
N ILE A 105 11.81 5.75 -11.89
CA ILE A 105 10.43 6.22 -12.14
C ILE A 105 10.24 6.61 -13.61
N LEU A 106 11.30 7.06 -14.28
CA LEU A 106 11.26 7.48 -15.68
C LEU A 106 11.07 6.29 -16.63
N GLU A 107 11.65 5.12 -16.32
CA GLU A 107 11.58 3.93 -17.17
C GLU A 107 10.17 3.31 -17.21
N GLU A 108 9.49 3.25 -16.06
CA GLU A 108 8.11 2.76 -15.99
C GLU A 108 7.13 3.72 -16.66
N GLN A 109 7.37 5.03 -16.57
CA GLN A 109 6.56 6.02 -17.26
C GLN A 109 6.78 5.98 -18.78
N SER A 110 8.04 5.88 -19.23
CA SER A 110 8.34 5.78 -20.67
C SER A 110 7.71 4.56 -21.33
N ASN A 111 7.65 3.44 -20.62
CA ASN A 111 7.02 2.21 -21.11
C ASN A 111 5.49 2.31 -21.18
N LEU A 112 4.86 3.10 -20.30
CA LEU A 112 3.42 3.35 -20.39
C LEU A 112 3.09 4.29 -21.55
N ASP A 113 3.91 5.32 -21.75
CA ASP A 113 3.70 6.32 -22.80
C ASP A 113 3.89 5.70 -24.20
N SER A 114 4.89 4.82 -24.37
CA SER A 114 5.07 4.08 -25.62
C SER A 114 3.89 3.15 -25.92
N LEU A 115 3.32 2.50 -24.90
CA LEU A 115 2.11 1.69 -25.04
C LEU A 115 0.89 2.55 -25.42
N LYS A 116 0.71 3.71 -24.78
CA LYS A 116 -0.35 4.66 -25.13
C LYS A 116 -0.22 5.13 -26.57
N GLU A 117 0.99 5.43 -27.01
CA GLU A 117 1.28 5.85 -28.38
C GLU A 117 0.96 4.79 -29.42
N SER A 118 1.36 3.52 -29.18
CA SER A 118 1.07 2.41 -30.09
C SER A 118 -0.43 2.16 -30.32
N LEU A 119 -1.29 2.62 -29.40
CA LEU A 119 -2.72 2.34 -29.40
C LEU A 119 -3.57 3.60 -29.64
N LYS A 120 -2.97 4.75 -29.98
CA LYS A 120 -3.69 6.03 -30.20
C LYS A 120 -4.83 5.92 -31.21
N ASP A 121 -4.61 5.18 -32.30
CA ASP A 121 -5.54 5.09 -33.43
C ASP A 121 -6.67 4.06 -33.20
N THR A 122 -6.56 3.22 -32.17
CA THR A 122 -7.52 2.14 -31.91
C THR A 122 -8.61 2.61 -30.94
N GLN A 123 -9.62 3.31 -31.46
CA GLN A 123 -10.82 3.64 -30.67
C GLN A 123 -11.74 2.42 -30.53
N PRO A 124 -12.40 2.18 -29.37
CA PRO A 124 -12.40 2.98 -28.14
C PRO A 124 -11.31 2.59 -27.12
N VAL A 125 -10.40 1.69 -27.48
CA VAL A 125 -9.37 1.14 -26.59
C VAL A 125 -8.42 2.24 -26.11
N SER A 126 -8.07 3.17 -26.98
CA SER A 126 -7.15 4.28 -26.68
C SER A 126 -7.66 5.19 -25.56
N ALA A 127 -8.95 5.56 -25.58
CA ALA A 127 -9.57 6.38 -24.56
C ALA A 127 -9.51 5.72 -23.17
N ILE A 128 -9.63 4.38 -23.12
CA ILE A 128 -9.61 3.62 -21.88
C ILE A 128 -8.19 3.45 -21.35
N ILE A 129 -7.21 3.16 -22.22
CA ILE A 129 -5.80 3.01 -21.83
C ILE A 129 -5.21 4.34 -21.37
N ASN A 130 -5.68 5.47 -21.91
CA ASN A 130 -5.28 6.79 -21.45
C ASN A 130 -5.65 7.06 -19.98
N CYS A 131 -6.72 6.43 -19.48
CA CYS A 131 -7.11 6.51 -18.07
C CYS A 131 -6.23 5.67 -17.13
N CYS A 132 -5.42 4.74 -17.66
CA CYS A 132 -4.56 3.90 -16.84
C CYS A 132 -3.35 4.68 -16.32
N LYS A 133 -3.03 4.48 -15.03
CA LYS A 133 -1.88 5.12 -14.37
C LYS A 133 -0.61 4.27 -14.43
N THR A 134 -0.75 2.96 -14.58
CA THR A 134 0.38 2.03 -14.63
C THR A 134 0.27 1.09 -15.84
N ILE A 135 1.41 0.55 -16.27
CA ILE A 135 1.48 -0.44 -17.37
C ILE A 135 0.68 -1.69 -17.02
N ASP A 136 0.75 -2.15 -15.77
CA ASP A 136 0.02 -3.34 -15.33
C ASP A 136 -1.50 -3.15 -15.44
N GLN A 137 -2.00 -1.95 -15.13
CA GLN A 137 -3.41 -1.62 -15.36
C GLN A 137 -3.76 -1.66 -16.84
N ALA A 138 -2.92 -1.06 -17.70
CA ALA A 138 -3.13 -1.08 -19.15
C ALA A 138 -3.13 -2.51 -19.73
N LYS A 139 -2.18 -3.35 -19.33
CA LYS A 139 -2.11 -4.76 -19.74
C LYS A 139 -3.32 -5.57 -19.26
N ALA A 140 -3.76 -5.36 -18.01
CA ALA A 140 -4.94 -6.04 -17.49
C ALA A 140 -6.20 -5.65 -18.28
N VAL A 141 -6.39 -4.36 -18.56
CA VAL A 141 -7.52 -3.86 -19.37
C VAL A 141 -7.48 -4.40 -20.79
N LEU A 142 -6.31 -4.43 -21.43
CA LEU A 142 -6.13 -5.04 -22.76
C LEU A 142 -6.55 -6.51 -22.76
N LYS A 143 -6.11 -7.29 -21.76
CA LYS A 143 -6.49 -8.70 -21.63
C LYS A 143 -7.99 -8.88 -21.44
N PHE A 144 -8.64 -8.01 -20.66
CA PHE A 144 -10.10 -8.02 -20.53
C PHE A 144 -10.79 -7.73 -21.87
N ILE A 145 -10.32 -6.73 -22.62
CA ILE A 145 -10.89 -6.37 -23.94
C ILE A 145 -10.73 -7.51 -24.95
N GLU A 146 -9.57 -8.18 -24.96
CA GLU A 146 -9.33 -9.37 -25.78
C GLU A 146 -10.32 -10.48 -25.45
N CYS A 147 -10.43 -10.86 -24.17
CA CYS A 147 -11.35 -11.92 -23.73
C CYS A 147 -12.83 -11.59 -23.98
N ILE A 148 -13.22 -10.30 -23.95
CA ILE A 148 -14.57 -9.84 -24.30
C ILE A 148 -14.79 -9.84 -25.82
N SER A 149 -13.73 -9.70 -26.62
CA SER A 149 -13.80 -9.74 -28.08
C SER A 149 -13.78 -11.16 -28.62
N GLU A 150 -13.16 -12.08 -27.90
CA GLU A 150 -13.26 -13.51 -28.11
C GLU A 150 -14.73 -13.91 -27.91
N LYS A 151 -15.45 -14.20 -29.00
CA LYS A 151 -16.90 -14.47 -29.02
C LYS A 151 -17.28 -15.82 -28.37
N THR A 152 -16.66 -16.16 -27.26
CA THR A 152 -16.92 -17.37 -26.49
C THR A 152 -18.01 -17.09 -25.46
N LEU A 153 -19.04 -17.95 -25.41
CA LEU A 153 -20.18 -17.80 -24.51
C LEU A 153 -19.82 -18.06 -23.03
N ARG A 154 -18.64 -18.64 -22.76
CA ARG A 154 -18.14 -18.96 -21.43
C ARG A 154 -16.65 -18.67 -21.33
N SER A 155 -16.31 -17.45 -20.94
CA SER A 155 -14.97 -17.07 -20.53
C SER A 155 -15.01 -16.51 -19.10
N THR A 156 -14.10 -16.99 -18.25
CA THR A 156 -13.94 -16.50 -16.88
C THR A 156 -12.53 -15.97 -16.73
N VAL A 157 -12.39 -14.67 -16.48
CA VAL A 157 -11.10 -14.02 -16.23
C VAL A 157 -11.05 -13.59 -14.77
N SER A 158 -10.00 -13.98 -14.05
CA SER A 158 -9.77 -13.60 -12.66
C SER A 158 -8.57 -12.67 -12.57
N LEU A 159 -8.76 -11.49 -11.97
CA LEU A 159 -7.68 -10.54 -11.68
C LEU A 159 -7.36 -10.58 -10.19
N THR A 160 -6.19 -11.11 -9.85
CA THR A 160 -5.68 -11.14 -8.49
C THR A 160 -4.64 -10.04 -8.30
N ALA A 161 -4.80 -9.24 -7.25
CA ALA A 161 -3.78 -8.26 -6.84
C ALA A 161 -3.92 -7.92 -5.36
N ALA A 162 -2.83 -7.43 -4.76
CA ALA A 162 -2.82 -6.90 -3.40
C ALA A 162 -3.75 -5.67 -3.26
N ARG A 163 -4.11 -5.33 -2.02
CA ARG A 163 -4.89 -4.12 -1.71
C ARG A 163 -4.11 -2.86 -2.13
N GLY A 164 -4.81 -1.80 -2.51
CA GLY A 164 -4.19 -0.54 -2.98
C GLY A 164 -3.64 -0.55 -4.42
N ARG A 165 -3.53 -1.71 -5.10
CA ARG A 165 -2.96 -1.80 -6.48
C ARG A 165 -3.87 -1.36 -7.63
N GLY A 166 -5.01 -0.72 -7.36
CA GLY A 166 -5.89 -0.18 -8.40
C GLY A 166 -6.78 -1.20 -9.13
N LYS A 167 -7.10 -2.35 -8.51
CA LYS A 167 -8.03 -3.36 -9.06
C LYS A 167 -9.37 -2.76 -9.52
N SER A 168 -9.98 -1.94 -8.68
CA SER A 168 -11.28 -1.31 -8.99
C SER A 168 -11.21 -0.36 -10.18
N ALA A 169 -10.06 0.32 -10.39
CA ALA A 169 -9.85 1.18 -11.54
C ALA A 169 -9.77 0.36 -12.84
N ALA A 170 -9.08 -0.79 -12.82
CA ALA A 170 -9.02 -1.70 -13.96
C ALA A 170 -10.41 -2.30 -14.32
N PHE A 171 -11.22 -2.66 -13.32
CA PHE A 171 -12.61 -3.10 -13.56
C PHE A 171 -13.53 -1.98 -14.06
N MET A 172 -13.34 -0.74 -13.59
CA MET A 172 -14.13 0.40 -14.06
C MET A 172 -13.87 0.67 -15.54
N ALA A 173 -12.62 0.59 -15.97
CA ALA A 173 -12.22 0.67 -17.37
C ALA A 173 -12.88 -0.42 -18.24
N GLU A 174 -12.94 -1.66 -17.75
CA GLU A 174 -13.64 -2.77 -18.43
C GLU A 174 -15.15 -2.49 -18.57
N ARG A 175 -15.78 -1.97 -17.51
CA ARG A 175 -17.21 -1.66 -17.51
C ARG A 175 -17.58 -0.55 -18.49
N LEU A 176 -16.71 0.46 -18.65
CA LEU A 176 -16.86 1.51 -19.66
C LEU A 176 -16.79 0.94 -21.08
N PHE A 177 -15.90 -0.02 -21.36
CA PHE A 177 -15.84 -0.68 -22.68
C PHE A 177 -17.13 -1.43 -23.02
N ARG A 178 -17.69 -2.19 -22.08
CA ARG A 178 -18.98 -2.86 -22.29
C ARG A 178 -20.09 -1.87 -22.62
N HIS A 179 -20.14 -0.76 -21.88
CA HIS A 179 -21.15 0.28 -22.10
C HIS A 179 -21.00 0.96 -23.47
N ALA A 180 -19.77 1.22 -23.91
CA ALA A 180 -19.48 1.77 -25.24
C ALA A 180 -19.96 0.83 -26.37
N ARG A 181 -19.80 -0.49 -26.22
CA ARG A 181 -20.36 -1.48 -27.18
C ARG A 181 -21.88 -1.52 -27.22
N THR A 182 -22.55 -1.28 -26.08
CA THR A 182 -24.03 -1.28 -26.03
C THR A 182 -24.67 0.01 -26.54
N THR A 183 -23.88 1.07 -26.68
CA THR A 183 -24.35 2.41 -27.06
C THR A 183 -23.96 2.82 -28.50
N SER A 184 -23.17 2.00 -29.20
CA SER A 184 -23.00 2.11 -30.65
C SER A 184 -24.26 1.56 -31.37
N PRO A 185 -24.89 2.34 -32.27
CA PRO A 185 -26.08 1.92 -33.02
C PRO A 185 -25.83 0.72 -33.94
#